data_AF-A0AAU0XY42-F1
#
_entry.id   AF-A0AAU0XY42-F1
#
_cell.length_a   1.000
_cell.length_b   1.000
_cell.length_c   1.000
_cell.angle_alpha   90.00
_cell.angle_beta   90.00
_cell.angle_gamma   90.00
#
_symmetry.space_group_name_H-M   'P 1'
#
loop_
_entity.id
_entity.type
_entity.pdbx_description
1 polymer ?
#
loop_
_entity_poly.entity_id
_entity_poly.type
_entity_poly.pdbx_seq_one_letter_code
_entity_poly.pdbx_strand_id
1 'polypeptide(L)'
;MWVLVECDDPAEGLAELSDWLGQEPEFRGLVSGNTTPRPGELGAVTDAVVVAVGSGGVLSVLAASLKAFLALPRRSDVRIKVTGRPDGRTVEIDAKRVSDVEAMLREALGQDERASE
;
A
#
# COMPACT_ATOMS: atom_id res chain seq x y z
N MET A 1 1.70 10.45 9.79
CA MET A 1 0.58 9.61 9.31
C MET A 1 1.19 8.32 8.78
N TRP A 2 0.44 7.23 8.70
CA TRP A 2 0.97 6.01 8.10
C TRP A 2 -0.11 5.28 7.31
N VAL A 3 0.33 4.47 6.37
CA VAL A 3 -0.53 3.55 5.63
C VAL A 3 -0.11 2.12 5.90
N LEU A 4 -1.10 1.24 5.96
CA LEU A 4 -0.93 -0.20 5.92
C LEU A 4 -1.19 -0.65 4.48
N VAL A 5 -0.25 -1.37 3.88
CA VAL A 5 -0.35 -1.89 2.52
C VAL A 5 -0.43 -3.42 2.59
N GLU A 6 -1.56 -3.98 2.15
CA GLU A 6 -1.85 -5.41 2.12
C GLU A 6 -1.94 -5.88 0.65
N CYS A 7 -1.64 -7.15 0.39
CA CYS A 7 -1.76 -7.78 -0.92
C CYS A 7 -2.73 -8.97 -0.83
N ASP A 8 -3.59 -9.16 -1.84
CA ASP A 8 -4.55 -10.27 -1.91
C ASP A 8 -3.87 -11.63 -2.22
N ASP A 9 -2.60 -11.61 -2.61
CA ASP A 9 -1.70 -12.77 -2.60
C ASP A 9 -0.83 -12.73 -1.32
N PRO A 10 -1.21 -13.46 -0.26
CA PRO A 10 -0.65 -13.28 1.07
C PRO A 10 0.77 -13.84 1.23
N ALA A 11 1.26 -14.70 0.32
CA ALA A 11 2.55 -15.36 0.48
C ALA A 11 3.61 -14.84 -0.49
N GLU A 12 3.31 -14.79 -1.79
CA GLU A 12 4.30 -14.42 -2.82
C GLU A 12 4.22 -12.93 -3.13
N GLY A 13 3.01 -12.42 -3.35
CA GLY A 13 2.80 -11.03 -3.76
C GLY A 13 3.21 -9.99 -2.71
N LEU A 14 3.02 -10.28 -1.41
CA LEU A 14 3.43 -9.34 -0.37
C LEU A 14 4.94 -9.36 -0.09
N ALA A 15 5.58 -10.53 -0.10
CA ALA A 15 7.03 -10.60 0.05
C ALA A 15 7.72 -9.82 -1.09
N GLU A 16 7.23 -10.00 -2.33
CA GLU A 16 7.69 -9.24 -3.49
C GLU A 16 7.43 -7.74 -3.34
N LEU A 17 6.25 -7.35 -2.82
CA LEU A 17 5.93 -5.94 -2.56
C LEU A 17 6.82 -5.32 -1.48
N SER A 18 7.07 -6.05 -0.39
CA SER A 18 7.94 -5.59 0.69
C SER A 18 9.38 -5.44 0.24
N ASP A 19 9.89 -6.37 -0.57
CA ASP A 19 11.23 -6.27 -1.15
C ASP A 19 11.30 -5.08 -2.14
N TRP A 20 10.30 -4.94 -3.01
CA TRP A 20 10.18 -3.84 -3.96
C TRP A 20 10.20 -2.47 -3.27
N LEU A 21 9.35 -2.27 -2.26
CA LEU A 21 9.34 -1.03 -1.48
C LEU A 21 10.63 -0.86 -0.67
N GLY A 22 11.28 -1.95 -0.24
CA GLY A 22 12.57 -1.91 0.44
C GLY A 22 13.73 -1.41 -0.43
N GLN A 23 13.63 -1.52 -1.76
CA GLN A 23 14.64 -1.00 -2.70
C GLN A 23 14.60 0.53 -2.83
N GLU A 24 13.49 1.18 -2.45
CA GLU A 24 13.34 2.63 -2.55
C GLU A 24 14.07 3.33 -1.39
N PRO A 25 15.04 4.22 -1.66
CA PRO A 25 15.82 4.87 -0.62
C PRO A 25 14.97 5.71 0.34
N GLU A 26 13.86 6.28 -0.14
CA GLU A 26 12.90 7.06 0.64
C GLU A 26 12.11 6.22 1.64
N PHE A 27 12.03 4.91 1.46
CA PHE A 27 11.31 3.99 2.34
C PHE A 27 12.22 3.26 3.33
N ARG A 28 13.53 3.50 3.27
CA ARG A 28 14.49 2.88 4.18
C ARG A 28 14.16 3.21 5.63
N GLY A 29 13.86 2.17 6.42
CA GLY A 29 13.46 2.30 7.82
C GLY A 29 12.00 2.75 8.03
N LEU A 30 11.24 2.97 6.96
CA LEU A 30 9.82 3.31 7.00
C LEU A 30 8.93 2.11 6.66
N VAL A 31 9.49 1.08 6.01
CA VAL A 31 8.86 -0.21 5.71
C VAL A 31 9.11 -1.16 6.87
N SER A 32 8.03 -1.63 7.49
CA SER A 32 8.07 -2.70 8.48
C SER A 32 7.05 -3.78 8.11
N GLY A 33 7.51 -5.02 8.02
CA GLY A 33 6.64 -6.18 7.85
C GLY A 33 5.85 -6.42 9.13
N ASN A 34 4.55 -6.19 9.07
CA ASN A 34 3.63 -6.47 10.16
C ASN A 34 2.93 -7.80 9.88
N THR A 35 3.34 -8.83 10.60
CA THR A 35 2.62 -10.10 10.67
C THR A 35 1.53 -9.93 11.72
N THR A 36 0.34 -9.42 11.34
CA THR A 36 -0.79 -9.38 12.28
C THR A 36 -1.66 -10.61 12.07
N PRO A 37 -1.75 -11.53 13.04
CA PRO A 37 -2.70 -12.63 12.98
C PRO A 37 -4.12 -12.07 13.03
N ARG A 38 -4.98 -12.45 12.08
CA ARG A 38 -6.42 -12.16 12.18
C ARG A 38 -7.05 -13.02 13.29
N PRO A 39 -7.90 -12.46 14.18
CA PRO A 39 -8.58 -13.26 15.18
C PRO A 39 -9.57 -14.22 14.52
N GLY A 40 -9.34 -15.53 14.61
CA GLY A 40 -10.29 -16.58 14.21
C GLY A 40 -9.95 -17.35 12.93
N GLU A 41 -8.90 -16.97 12.20
CA GLU A 41 -8.40 -17.75 11.06
C GLU A 41 -7.11 -18.47 11.46
N LEU A 42 -7.21 -19.80 11.66
CA LEU A 42 -6.04 -20.68 11.71
C LEU A 42 -5.31 -20.61 10.35
N GLY A 43 -4.32 -19.71 10.23
CA GLY A 43 -3.30 -19.77 9.17
C GLY A 43 -3.28 -18.65 8.13
N ALA A 44 -4.18 -17.67 8.15
CA ALA A 44 -4.09 -16.52 7.26
C ALA A 44 -3.26 -15.42 7.92
N VAL A 45 -1.93 -15.55 7.81
CA VAL A 45 -1.03 -14.42 8.08
C VAL A 45 -1.28 -13.41 6.97
N THR A 46 -2.08 -12.38 7.25
CA THR A 46 -2.08 -11.21 6.37
C THR A 46 -0.82 -10.45 6.74
N ASP A 47 0.27 -10.76 6.05
CA ASP A 47 1.43 -9.91 6.13
C ASP A 47 1.03 -8.55 5.52
N ALA A 48 1.47 -7.47 6.15
CA ALA A 48 1.15 -6.13 5.70
C ALA A 48 2.38 -5.22 5.87
N VAL A 49 2.60 -4.34 4.91
CA VAL A 49 3.72 -3.40 4.94
C VAL A 49 3.23 -2.08 5.51
N VAL A 50 3.82 -1.66 6.63
CA VAL A 50 3.61 -0.32 7.19
C VAL A 50 4.50 0.66 6.45
N VAL A 51 3.96 1.77 5.94
CA VAL A 51 4.73 2.88 5.36
C VAL A 51 4.39 4.19 6.07
N ALA A 52 5.40 4.82 6.68
CA ALA A 52 5.22 6.13 7.31
C ALA A 52 5.17 7.23 6.24
N VAL A 53 4.07 7.97 6.18
CA VAL A 53 3.84 9.10 5.28
C VAL A 53 3.74 10.37 6.12
N GLY A 54 4.91 11.00 6.32
CA GLY A 54 5.07 12.20 7.15
C GLY A 54 5.12 13.52 6.36
N SER A 55 5.48 13.46 5.07
CA SER A 55 5.59 14.61 4.17
C SER A 55 5.06 14.24 2.79
N GLY A 56 4.49 15.20 2.05
CA GLY A 56 3.84 14.96 0.76
C GLY A 56 4.74 14.28 -0.29
N GLY A 57 6.07 14.39 -0.16
CA GLY A 57 7.02 13.71 -1.06
C GLY A 57 7.02 12.19 -0.94
N VAL A 58 6.90 11.64 0.28
CA VAL A 58 6.91 10.18 0.51
C VAL A 58 5.66 9.54 -0.10
N LEU A 59 4.53 10.25 -0.10
CA LEU A 59 3.28 9.78 -0.69
C LEU A 59 3.38 9.64 -2.21
N SER A 60 3.97 10.63 -2.88
CA SER A 60 4.16 10.59 -4.34
C SER A 60 5.15 9.51 -4.77
N VAL A 61 6.23 9.29 -3.99
CA VAL A 61 7.13 8.15 -4.21
C VAL A 61 6.37 6.84 -4.04
N LEU A 62 5.52 6.71 -3.00
CA LEU A 62 4.74 5.49 -2.78
C LEU A 62 3.79 5.23 -3.94
N ALA A 63 3.13 6.27 -4.43
CA ALA A 63 2.30 6.17 -5.61
C ALA A 63 3.09 5.71 -6.84
N ALA A 64 4.27 6.29 -7.08
CA ALA A 64 5.12 5.92 -8.22
C ALA A 64 5.59 4.46 -8.14
N SER A 65 6.08 4.03 -6.97
CA SER A 65 6.56 2.67 -6.76
C SER A 65 5.44 1.65 -6.87
N LEU A 66 4.24 1.92 -6.33
CA LEU A 66 3.07 1.04 -6.50
C LEU A 66 2.61 0.96 -7.96
N LYS A 67 2.67 2.07 -8.70
CA LYS A 67 2.36 2.07 -10.14
C LYS A 67 3.32 1.19 -10.93
N ALA A 68 4.61 1.33 -10.66
CA ALA A 68 5.64 0.52 -11.30
C ALA A 68 5.49 -0.97 -10.95
N PHE A 69 5.20 -1.27 -9.69
CA PHE A 69 4.92 -2.63 -9.21
C PHE A 69 3.71 -3.25 -9.92
N LEU A 70 2.59 -2.53 -10.03
CA LEU A 70 1.37 -3.00 -10.69
C LEU A 70 1.49 -3.10 -12.21
N ALA A 71 2.40 -2.33 -12.83
CA ALA A 71 2.64 -2.36 -14.27
C ALA A 71 3.52 -3.55 -14.72
N LEU A 72 4.16 -4.26 -13.79
CA LEU A 72 4.98 -5.43 -14.12
C LEU A 72 4.10 -6.55 -14.71
N PRO A 73 4.52 -7.19 -15.81
CA PRO A 73 3.81 -8.32 -16.38
C PRO A 73 3.88 -9.51 -15.43
N ARG A 74 2.74 -9.86 -14.83
CA ARG A 74 2.63 -10.89 -13.79
C ARG A 74 1.58 -11.93 -14.14
N ARG A 75 1.72 -13.12 -13.56
CA ARG A 75 0.82 -14.27 -13.79
C ARG A 75 -0.50 -14.15 -13.01
N SER A 76 -0.53 -13.31 -11.98
CA SER A 76 -1.68 -13.11 -11.09
C SER A 76 -2.09 -11.63 -11.04
N ASP A 77 -3.39 -11.37 -11.06
CA ASP A 77 -3.96 -10.03 -10.85
C ASP A 77 -3.76 -9.63 -9.38
N VAL A 78 -2.65 -8.94 -9.09
CA VAL A 78 -2.35 -8.47 -7.73
C VAL A 78 -3.27 -7.31 -7.37
N ARG A 79 -3.98 -7.45 -6.25
CA ARG A 79 -4.75 -6.37 -5.63
C ARG A 79 -4.07 -5.91 -4.36
N ILE A 80 -3.86 -4.61 -4.27
CA ILE A 80 -3.21 -3.94 -3.16
C ILE A 80 -4.26 -3.16 -2.39
N LYS A 81 -4.42 -3.46 -1.10
CA LYS A 81 -5.32 -2.75 -0.21
C LYS A 81 -4.52 -1.81 0.67
N VAL A 82 -4.87 -0.54 0.65
CA VAL A 82 -4.16 0.49 1.43
C VAL A 82 -5.09 1.09 2.46
N THR A 83 -4.72 1.00 3.74
CA THR A 83 -5.48 1.57 4.85
C THR A 83 -4.70 2.72 5.49
N GLY A 84 -5.24 3.94 5.43
CA GLY A 84 -4.64 5.10 6.09
C GLY A 84 -5.04 5.18 7.57
N ARG A 85 -4.10 5.60 8.42
CA ARG A 85 -4.30 5.79 9.86
C ARG A 85 -4.02 7.24 10.24
N PRO A 86 -4.78 7.85 11.18
CA PRO A 86 -5.67 7.17 12.15
C PRO A 86 -7.08 6.88 11.65
N ASP A 87 -7.57 7.55 10.62
CA ASP A 87 -8.98 7.50 10.17
C ASP A 87 -9.47 6.10 9.78
N GLY A 88 -8.56 5.21 9.39
CA GLY A 88 -8.87 3.83 9.01
C GLY A 88 -9.59 3.69 7.68
N ARG A 89 -9.56 4.73 6.83
CA ARG A 89 -10.09 4.63 5.47
C ARG A 89 -9.24 3.69 4.65
N THR A 90 -9.89 2.91 3.81
CA THR A 90 -9.23 1.89 3.01
C THR A 90 -9.60 2.04 1.55
N VAL A 91 -8.60 1.93 0.68
CA VAL A 91 -8.75 1.92 -0.78
C VAL A 91 -8.14 0.65 -1.34
N GLU A 92 -8.72 0.13 -2.43
CA GLU A 92 -8.21 -1.02 -3.16
C GLU A 92 -7.69 -0.61 -4.53
N ILE A 93 -6.44 -0.94 -4.80
CA ILE A 93 -5.70 -0.58 -5.99
C ILE A 93 -5.37 -1.88 -6.74
N ASP A 94 -5.70 -1.93 -8.01
CA ASP A 94 -5.38 -3.04 -8.90
C ASP A 94 -4.70 -2.51 -10.17
N ALA A 95 -4.18 -3.42 -11.00
CA ALA A 95 -3.49 -3.07 -12.24
C ALA A 95 -4.36 -2.26 -13.22
N LYS A 96 -5.70 -2.31 -13.11
CA LYS A 96 -6.64 -1.55 -13.96
C LYS A 96 -6.81 -0.11 -13.47
N ARG A 97 -6.53 0.18 -12.20
CA ARG A 97 -6.66 1.51 -11.57
C ARG A 97 -5.31 2.19 -11.31
N VAL A 98 -4.28 1.75 -12.03
CA VAL A 98 -2.89 2.22 -11.85
C VAL A 98 -2.69 3.71 -12.17
N SER A 99 -3.58 4.36 -12.93
CA SER A 99 -3.49 5.81 -13.22
C SER A 99 -3.76 6.69 -11.99
N ASP A 100 -4.62 6.23 -11.07
CA ASP A 100 -5.19 7.07 -10.01
C ASP A 100 -4.62 6.78 -8.62
N VAL A 101 -3.57 5.96 -8.56
CA VAL A 101 -2.95 5.48 -7.30
C VAL A 101 -2.70 6.60 -6.30
N GLU A 102 -2.14 7.72 -6.74
CA GLU A 102 -1.82 8.83 -5.83
C GLU A 102 -3.07 9.46 -5.21
N ALA A 103 -4.13 9.65 -6.00
CA ALA A 103 -5.40 10.18 -5.51
C ALA A 103 -6.03 9.23 -4.51
N MET A 104 -6.01 7.92 -4.79
CA MET A 104 -6.53 6.89 -3.88
C MET A 104 -5.75 6.86 -2.56
N LEU A 105 -4.43 7.01 -2.58
CA LEU A 105 -3.63 7.09 -1.36
C LEU A 105 -3.96 8.34 -0.53
N ARG A 106 -4.21 9.49 -1.18
CA ARG A 106 -4.67 10.72 -0.51
C ARG A 106 -6.05 10.53 0.12
N GLU A 107 -6.96 9.85 -0.57
CA GLU A 107 -8.29 9.49 -0.06
C GLU A 107 -8.19 8.63 1.20
N ALA A 108 -7.34 7.59 1.17
CA ALA A 108 -7.10 6.71 2.31
C ALA A 108 -6.53 7.45 3.52
N LEU A 109 -5.73 8.49 3.28
CA LEU A 109 -5.17 9.36 4.32
C LEU A 109 -6.11 10.48 4.77
N GLY A 110 -7.30 10.59 4.17
CA GLY A 110 -8.22 11.70 4.44
C GLY A 110 -7.70 13.06 3.99
N GLN A 111 -6.66 13.10 3.13
CA GLN A 111 -6.11 14.31 2.54
C GLN A 111 -6.88 14.81 1.32
N ASP A 112 -7.96 14.12 0.96
CA ASP A 112 -8.99 14.64 0.06
C ASP A 112 -9.80 15.73 0.79
N GLU A 113 -9.13 16.82 1.16
CA GLU A 113 -9.80 18.05 1.53
C GLU A 113 -10.31 18.67 0.23
N ARG A 114 -11.55 18.30 -0.10
CA ARG A 114 -12.50 19.14 -0.85
C ARG A 114 -11.89 19.79 -2.10
N ALA A 115 -11.95 19.09 -3.23
CA ALA A 115 -12.44 19.76 -4.44
C ALA A 115 -13.93 20.10 -4.21
N SER A 116 -14.18 21.10 -3.37
CA SER A 116 -15.47 21.74 -3.20
C SER A 116 -15.24 23.21 -3.53
N GLU A 117 -15.20 23.51 -4.82
CA GLU A 117 -15.67 24.77 -5.40
C GLU A 117 -15.94 24.61 -6.89
#